data_AF-A0A401LU54-F1
#
_entry.id   AF-A0A401LU54-F1
#
_cell.length_a   1.000
_cell.length_b   1.000
_cell.length_c   1.000
_cell.angle_alpha   90.00
_cell.angle_beta   90.00
_cell.angle_gamma   90.00
#
_symmetry.space_group_name_H-M   'P 1'
#
loop_
_entity.id
_entity.type
_entity.pdbx_description
1 polymer ?
#
loop_
_entity_poly.entity_id
_entity_poly.type
_entity_poly.pdbx_seq_one_letter_code
_entity_poly.pdbx_strand_id
1 'polypeptide(L)'
;MPYRRLPNTDQARVRALKAAVGKGDVYNVRDLAITLKTLFDARNFLQKFEAAQNYYMQCYENQSRASRKHQGNVKMARLYISHFIQVLNLAVLRDEIKVGNKQLYELPEANVVPDLLSEVALVEWGRKIIDGEQRRVSQGGIPIYNPTIARVKVHYDIFLDSYERQKAYQALTNRSLEELASMRDRADELIRDIWNQVENKFQEVMPNEDRLEKCRDYGLVYYYRSGEKIKLGKND
;
A
#
# COMPACT_ATOMS: atom_id res chain seq x y z
N MET A 1 -24.04 -20.13 -24.02
CA MET A 1 -24.61 -19.54 -22.77
C MET A 1 -23.46 -18.83 -22.08
N PRO A 2 -23.61 -17.56 -21.64
CA PRO A 2 -22.52 -16.88 -20.97
C PRO A 2 -22.19 -17.56 -19.64
N TYR A 3 -20.92 -17.53 -19.24
CA TYR A 3 -20.45 -18.09 -17.98
C TYR A 3 -20.24 -16.97 -16.96
N ARG A 4 -20.49 -17.25 -15.68
CA ARG A 4 -20.22 -16.32 -14.59
C ARG A 4 -18.79 -16.48 -14.07
N ARG A 5 -18.21 -15.40 -13.55
CA ARG A 5 -16.92 -15.42 -12.84
C ARG A 5 -17.05 -14.63 -11.55
N LEU A 6 -16.57 -15.22 -10.45
CA LEU A 6 -16.55 -14.52 -9.16
C LEU A 6 -15.71 -13.23 -9.24
N PRO A 7 -16.08 -12.19 -8.49
CA PRO A 7 -15.31 -10.95 -8.43
C PRO A 7 -13.86 -11.19 -8.02
N ASN A 8 -12.91 -10.56 -8.72
CA ASN A 8 -11.48 -10.70 -8.45
C ASN A 8 -10.89 -9.54 -7.62
N THR A 9 -11.64 -8.44 -7.45
CA THR A 9 -11.23 -7.26 -6.69
C THR A 9 -12.17 -7.04 -5.51
N ASP A 10 -11.65 -6.50 -4.41
CA ASP A 10 -12.45 -6.23 -3.21
C ASP A 10 -13.59 -5.23 -3.51
N GLN A 11 -13.35 -4.26 -4.38
CA GLN A 11 -14.39 -3.34 -4.88
C GLN A 11 -15.49 -4.05 -5.67
N ALA A 12 -15.14 -5.07 -6.47
CA ALA A 12 -16.14 -5.83 -7.19
C ALA A 12 -16.94 -6.76 -6.25
N ARG A 13 -16.31 -7.30 -5.19
CA ARG A 13 -17.01 -8.05 -4.14
C ARG A 13 -18.03 -7.18 -3.39
N VAL A 14 -17.61 -5.97 -2.97
CA VAL A 14 -18.52 -4.99 -2.34
C VAL A 14 -19.67 -4.64 -3.27
N ARG A 15 -19.41 -4.38 -4.56
CA ARG A 15 -20.48 -4.09 -5.54
C ARG A 15 -21.46 -5.24 -5.71
N ALA A 16 -20.98 -6.48 -5.81
CA ALA A 16 -21.84 -7.65 -5.93
C ALA A 16 -22.75 -7.82 -4.70
N LEU A 17 -22.17 -7.70 -3.50
CA LEU A 17 -22.93 -7.78 -2.24
C LEU A 17 -23.94 -6.63 -2.08
N LYS A 18 -23.56 -5.40 -2.44
CA LYS A 18 -24.47 -4.24 -2.42
C LYS A 18 -25.68 -4.42 -3.34
N ALA A 19 -25.47 -4.95 -4.55
CA ALA A 19 -26.56 -5.21 -5.48
C ALA A 19 -27.54 -6.24 -4.91
N ALA A 20 -27.03 -7.34 -4.35
CA ALA A 20 -27.84 -8.38 -3.73
C ALA A 20 -28.62 -7.88 -2.50
N VAL A 21 -27.97 -7.15 -1.60
CA VAL A 21 -28.60 -6.59 -0.38
C VAL A 21 -29.64 -5.53 -0.75
N GLY A 22 -29.32 -4.64 -1.71
CA GLY A 22 -30.24 -3.58 -2.15
C GLY A 22 -31.53 -4.14 -2.78
N LYS A 23 -31.47 -5.26 -3.49
CA LYS A 23 -32.68 -5.95 -3.99
C LYS A 23 -33.49 -6.56 -2.84
N GLY A 24 -32.84 -7.03 -1.79
CA GLY A 24 -33.50 -7.48 -0.54
C GLY A 24 -34.30 -6.40 0.19
N ASP A 25 -33.93 -5.13 0.02
CA ASP A 25 -34.60 -4.00 0.67
C ASP A 25 -35.82 -3.47 -0.11
N VAL A 26 -35.89 -3.75 -1.41
CA VAL A 26 -36.91 -3.20 -2.32
C VAL A 26 -38.04 -4.21 -2.61
N TYR A 27 -37.74 -5.50 -2.66
CA TYR A 27 -38.73 -6.53 -3.00
C TYR A 27 -39.51 -7.02 -1.78
N ASN A 28 -40.79 -7.34 -1.98
CA ASN A 28 -41.59 -8.08 -1.00
C ASN A 28 -40.95 -9.46 -0.73
N VAL A 29 -41.08 -9.95 0.50
CA VAL A 29 -40.50 -11.24 0.95
C VAL A 29 -40.84 -12.42 0.03
N ARG A 30 -41.98 -12.37 -0.69
CA ARG A 30 -42.41 -13.41 -1.63
C ARG A 30 -41.67 -13.41 -2.98
N ASP A 31 -41.17 -12.26 -3.41
CA ASP A 31 -40.53 -12.07 -4.72
C ASP A 31 -39.00 -12.08 -4.64
N LEU A 32 -38.46 -12.18 -3.42
CA LEU A 32 -37.02 -12.22 -3.18
C LEU A 32 -36.42 -13.52 -3.70
N ALA A 33 -35.34 -13.40 -4.48
CA ALA A 33 -34.63 -14.55 -5.06
C ALA A 33 -33.64 -15.21 -4.08
N ILE A 34 -33.39 -14.59 -2.93
CA ILE A 34 -32.41 -15.00 -1.92
C ILE A 34 -33.17 -15.30 -0.61
N THR A 35 -32.71 -16.27 0.17
CA THR A 35 -33.28 -16.53 1.50
C THR A 35 -33.04 -15.36 2.47
N LEU A 36 -33.96 -15.16 3.40
CA LEU A 36 -33.81 -14.14 4.45
C LEU A 36 -32.55 -14.33 5.29
N LYS A 37 -32.14 -15.58 5.51
CA LYS A 37 -30.89 -15.91 6.20
C LYS A 37 -29.68 -15.39 5.43
N THR A 38 -29.55 -15.74 4.14
CA THR A 38 -28.46 -15.28 3.29
C THR A 38 -28.45 -13.75 3.15
N LEU A 39 -29.62 -13.10 3.08
CA LEU A 39 -29.72 -11.64 3.07
C LEU A 39 -29.17 -11.01 4.35
N PHE A 40 -29.53 -11.54 5.53
CA PHE A 40 -29.04 -11.05 6.81
C PHE A 40 -27.53 -11.26 6.96
N ASP A 41 -27.03 -12.44 6.61
CA ASP A 41 -25.60 -12.76 6.62
C ASP A 41 -24.81 -11.83 5.69
N ALA A 42 -25.33 -11.60 4.47
CA ALA A 42 -24.73 -10.70 3.50
C ALA A 42 -24.71 -9.24 3.98
N ARG A 43 -25.79 -8.75 4.60
CA ARG A 43 -25.86 -7.38 5.13
C ARG A 43 -24.84 -7.16 6.25
N ASN A 44 -24.80 -8.06 7.23
CA ASN A 44 -23.85 -7.97 8.34
C ASN A 44 -22.40 -8.08 7.88
N PHE A 45 -22.13 -8.97 6.93
CA PHE A 45 -20.80 -9.12 6.35
C PHE A 45 -20.39 -7.89 5.54
N LEU A 46 -21.27 -7.38 4.68
CA LEU A 46 -21.02 -6.22 3.84
C LEU A 46 -20.63 -4.99 4.66
N GLN A 47 -21.34 -4.72 5.76
CA GLN A 47 -21.01 -3.59 6.65
C GLN A 47 -19.57 -3.68 7.18
N LYS A 48 -19.14 -4.87 7.62
CA LYS A 48 -17.78 -5.09 8.12
C LYS A 48 -16.73 -5.02 7.01
N PHE A 49 -17.02 -5.68 5.88
CA PHE A 49 -16.09 -5.77 4.76
C PHE A 49 -15.85 -4.41 4.09
N GLU A 50 -16.89 -3.59 3.93
CA GLU A 50 -16.77 -2.23 3.40
C GLU A 50 -16.01 -1.32 4.36
N ALA A 51 -16.25 -1.42 5.68
CA ALA A 51 -15.48 -0.68 6.68
C ALA A 51 -13.98 -1.04 6.61
N ALA A 52 -13.65 -2.33 6.54
CA ALA A 52 -12.28 -2.81 6.40
C ALA A 52 -11.63 -2.34 5.09
N GLN A 53 -12.36 -2.38 3.97
CA GLN A 53 -11.86 -1.90 2.67
C GLN A 53 -11.56 -0.40 2.71
N ASN A 54 -12.47 0.41 3.25
CA ASN A 54 -12.29 1.85 3.39
C ASN A 54 -11.11 2.18 4.30
N TYR A 55 -10.95 1.44 5.40
CA TYR A 55 -9.83 1.62 6.31
C TYR A 55 -8.48 1.30 5.64
N TYR A 56 -8.39 0.20 4.89
CA TYR A 56 -7.21 -0.13 4.10
C TYR A 56 -6.87 0.97 3.09
N MET A 57 -7.87 1.48 2.34
CA MET A 57 -7.68 2.57 1.39
C MET A 57 -7.12 3.83 2.06
N GLN A 58 -7.63 4.20 3.23
CA GLN A 58 -7.12 5.34 4.00
C GLN A 58 -5.67 5.13 4.45
N CYS A 59 -5.34 3.93 4.94
CA CYS A 59 -3.97 3.59 5.35
C CYS A 59 -3.01 3.70 4.16
N TYR A 60 -3.38 3.14 3.01
CA TYR A 60 -2.58 3.19 1.79
C TYR A 60 -2.38 4.61 1.26
N GLU A 61 -3.43 5.44 1.25
CA GLU A 61 -3.31 6.84 0.86
C GLU A 61 -2.37 7.63 1.78
N ASN A 62 -2.50 7.43 3.09
CA ASN A 62 -1.62 8.07 4.08
C ASN A 62 -0.16 7.64 3.88
N GLN A 63 0.10 6.35 3.67
CA GLN A 63 1.42 5.82 3.37
C GLN A 63 2.00 6.44 2.09
N SER A 64 1.21 6.52 1.02
CA SER A 64 1.66 7.09 -0.26
C SER A 64 1.97 8.59 -0.14
N ARG A 65 1.12 9.36 0.55
CA ARG A 65 1.36 10.80 0.80
C ARG A 65 2.62 11.02 1.63
N ALA A 66 2.80 10.25 2.70
CA ALA A 66 3.99 10.32 3.55
C ALA A 66 5.27 9.94 2.79
N SER A 67 5.18 8.91 1.92
CA SER A 67 6.31 8.44 1.11
C SER A 67 6.91 9.54 0.23
N ARG A 68 6.07 10.36 -0.43
CA ARG A 68 6.57 11.47 -1.27
C ARG A 68 7.39 12.48 -0.48
N LYS A 69 6.93 12.85 0.71
CA LYS A 69 7.65 13.77 1.61
C LYS A 69 8.94 13.11 2.12
N HIS A 70 8.89 11.83 2.47
CA HIS A 70 10.04 11.06 2.94
C HIS A 70 11.16 11.00 1.89
N GLN A 71 10.84 10.78 0.61
CA GLN A 71 11.84 10.77 -0.46
C GLN A 71 12.62 12.09 -0.57
N GLY A 72 11.95 13.23 -0.32
CA GLY A 72 12.63 14.53 -0.23
C GLY A 72 13.62 14.59 0.93
N ASN A 73 13.23 14.07 2.10
CA ASN A 73 14.09 14.01 3.28
C ASN A 73 15.30 13.10 3.07
N VAL A 74 15.11 11.92 2.47
CA VAL A 74 16.18 10.98 2.12
C VAL A 74 17.19 11.65 1.19
N LYS A 75 16.72 12.34 0.15
CA LYS A 75 17.59 13.07 -0.78
C LYS A 75 18.44 14.12 -0.08
N MET A 76 17.83 14.90 0.82
CA MET A 76 18.55 15.95 1.57
C MET A 76 19.56 15.35 2.55
N ALA A 77 19.17 14.36 3.36
CA ALA A 77 20.08 13.69 4.28
C ALA A 77 21.27 13.06 3.56
N ARG A 78 21.02 12.34 2.44
CA ARG A 78 22.09 11.77 1.60
C ARG A 78 23.04 12.84 1.08
N LEU A 79 22.52 13.95 0.58
CA LEU A 79 23.34 15.05 0.06
C LEU A 79 24.27 15.60 1.15
N TYR A 80 23.73 15.93 2.32
CA TYR A 80 24.53 16.54 3.40
C TYR A 80 25.54 15.57 4.01
N ILE A 81 25.17 14.31 4.22
CA ILE A 81 26.08 13.28 4.74
C ILE A 81 27.21 13.03 3.72
N SER A 82 26.88 12.82 2.44
CA SER A 82 27.87 12.63 1.38
C SER A 82 28.82 13.82 1.28
N HIS A 83 28.29 15.05 1.29
CA HIS A 83 29.09 16.26 1.18
C HIS A 83 30.03 16.43 2.38
N PHE A 84 29.57 16.15 3.60
CA PHE A 84 30.41 16.19 4.79
C PHE A 84 31.58 15.20 4.68
N ILE A 85 31.33 13.96 4.26
CA ILE A 85 32.36 12.93 4.08
C ILE A 85 33.38 13.36 3.00
N GLN A 86 32.92 13.95 1.90
CA GLN A 86 33.80 14.48 0.85
C GLN A 86 34.72 15.58 1.39
N VAL A 87 34.19 16.53 2.15
CA VAL A 87 34.98 17.62 2.73
C VAL A 87 35.97 17.10 3.77
N LEU A 88 35.56 16.13 4.60
CA LEU A 88 36.46 15.42 5.52
C LEU A 88 37.61 14.74 4.78
N ASN A 89 37.31 14.01 3.70
CA ASN A 89 38.33 13.36 2.88
C ASN A 89 39.28 14.37 2.21
N LEU A 90 38.76 15.50 1.73
CA LEU A 90 39.59 16.57 1.17
C LEU A 90 40.47 17.26 2.22
N ALA A 91 39.98 17.44 3.44
CA ALA A 91 40.78 17.97 4.55
C ALA A 91 41.89 17.00 4.95
N VAL A 92 41.64 15.69 4.88
CA VAL A 92 42.68 14.67 5.07
C VAL A 92 43.72 14.72 3.95
N LEU A 93 43.30 14.89 2.69
CA LEU A 93 44.21 15.03 1.55
C LEU A 93 45.10 16.28 1.61
N ARG A 94 44.65 17.34 2.29
CA ARG A 94 45.41 18.58 2.52
C ARG A 94 46.23 18.57 3.82
N ASP A 95 46.27 17.44 4.52
CA ASP A 95 46.93 17.29 5.83
C ASP A 95 46.39 18.23 6.93
N GLU A 96 45.19 18.79 6.76
CA GLU A 96 44.50 19.58 7.79
C GLU A 96 43.95 18.68 8.91
N ILE A 97 43.62 17.42 8.56
CA ILE A 97 43.11 16.40 9.47
C ILE A 97 43.96 15.14 9.27
N LYS A 98 44.52 14.60 10.35
CA LYS A 98 45.29 13.35 10.28
C LYS A 98 44.42 12.17 9.83
N VAL A 99 44.95 11.30 8.96
CA VAL A 99 44.26 10.10 8.47
C VAL A 99 43.70 9.24 9.61
N GLY A 100 44.46 9.08 10.70
CA GLY A 100 44.02 8.31 11.88
C GLY A 100 42.73 8.81 12.52
N ASN A 101 42.37 10.09 12.36
CA ASN A 101 41.11 10.63 12.87
C ASN A 101 39.89 10.06 12.16
N LYS A 102 40.04 9.47 10.96
CA LYS A 102 38.94 8.79 10.26
C LYS A 102 38.36 7.61 11.04
N GLN A 103 39.17 6.99 11.90
CA GLN A 103 38.72 5.91 12.77
C GLN A 103 37.61 6.36 13.73
N LEU A 104 37.57 7.64 14.11
CA LEU A 104 36.51 8.19 14.98
C LEU A 104 35.12 8.13 14.32
N TYR A 105 35.08 8.15 12.98
CA TYR A 105 33.89 8.09 12.14
C TYR A 105 33.62 6.67 11.60
N GLU A 106 34.48 5.70 11.95
CA GLU A 106 34.47 4.34 11.38
C GLU A 106 34.57 4.33 9.84
N LEU A 107 35.20 5.36 9.27
CA LEU A 107 35.44 5.45 7.82
C LEU A 107 36.74 4.70 7.46
N PRO A 108 36.80 4.09 6.26
CA PRO A 108 38.04 3.52 5.76
C PRO A 108 39.10 4.61 5.58
N GLU A 109 40.37 4.24 5.67
CA GLU A 109 41.48 5.18 5.43
C GLU A 109 41.45 5.73 3.99
N ALA A 110 40.93 4.93 3.05
CA ALA A 110 40.66 5.35 1.68
C ALA A 110 39.79 6.63 1.65
N ASN A 111 40.14 7.58 0.78
CA ASN A 111 39.43 8.85 0.60
C ASN A 111 38.17 8.69 -0.28
N VAL A 112 37.31 7.75 0.08
CA VAL A 112 36.10 7.38 -0.67
C VAL A 112 34.86 7.60 0.18
N VAL A 113 33.75 7.98 -0.45
CA VAL A 113 32.44 8.06 0.21
C VAL A 113 31.83 6.66 0.23
N PRO A 114 31.39 6.16 1.40
CA PRO A 114 30.72 4.86 1.47
C PRO A 114 29.38 4.87 0.75
N ASP A 115 28.82 3.68 0.51
CA ASP A 115 27.49 3.58 -0.11
C ASP A 115 26.39 4.16 0.80
N LEU A 116 25.63 5.10 0.26
CA LEU A 116 24.49 5.76 0.91
C LEU A 116 23.18 5.56 0.12
N LEU A 117 23.13 4.58 -0.79
CA LEU A 117 21.97 4.30 -1.61
C LEU A 117 20.80 3.81 -0.76
N SER A 118 21.04 2.85 0.13
CA SER A 118 19.99 2.32 1.01
C SER A 118 19.72 3.23 2.20
N GLU A 119 18.46 3.30 2.63
CA GLU A 119 18.07 4.07 3.82
C GLU A 119 18.70 3.50 5.10
N VAL A 120 18.93 2.17 5.16
CA VAL A 120 19.63 1.53 6.29
C VAL A 120 21.08 2.03 6.39
N ALA A 121 21.80 2.06 5.28
CA ALA A 121 23.15 2.61 5.24
C ALA A 121 23.14 4.11 5.58
N LEU A 122 22.13 4.86 5.14
CA LEU A 122 22.00 6.28 5.47
C LEU A 122 21.78 6.52 6.96
N VAL A 123 20.99 5.67 7.64
CA VAL A 123 20.84 5.68 9.11
C VAL A 123 22.18 5.41 9.78
N GLU A 124 22.87 4.34 9.36
CA GLU A 124 24.14 3.94 9.95
C GLU A 124 25.22 5.02 9.80
N TRP A 125 25.47 5.47 8.57
CA TRP A 125 26.50 6.48 8.29
C TRP A 125 26.15 7.84 8.86
N GLY A 126 24.89 8.25 8.82
CA GLY A 126 24.48 9.51 9.45
C GLY A 126 24.84 9.56 10.94
N ARG A 127 24.57 8.48 11.68
CA ARG A 127 24.98 8.36 13.09
C ARG A 127 26.49 8.40 13.26
N LYS A 128 27.22 7.57 12.52
CA LYS A 128 28.69 7.47 12.59
C LYS A 128 29.37 8.81 12.33
N ILE A 129 28.87 9.58 11.35
CA ILE A 129 29.44 10.88 11.00
C ILE A 129 29.19 11.92 12.08
N ILE A 130 27.98 11.98 12.64
CA ILE A 130 27.62 12.91 13.72
C ILE A 130 28.44 12.61 14.97
N ASP A 131 28.49 11.34 15.39
CA ASP A 131 29.23 10.92 16.59
C ASP A 131 30.74 11.12 16.40
N GLY A 132 31.27 10.79 15.22
CA GLY A 132 32.69 10.94 14.90
C GLY A 132 33.15 12.40 14.93
N GLU A 133 32.38 13.31 14.35
CA GLU A 133 32.72 14.74 14.38
C GLU A 133 32.63 15.30 15.80
N GLN A 134 31.60 14.90 16.56
CA GLN A 134 31.48 15.32 17.95
C GLN A 134 32.69 14.87 18.78
N ARG A 135 33.16 13.63 18.60
CA ARG A 135 34.38 13.13 19.25
C ARG A 135 35.61 13.91 18.81
N ARG A 136 35.81 14.14 17.52
CA ARG A 136 36.96 14.90 17.00
C ARG A 136 37.03 16.31 17.57
N VAL A 137 35.89 17.01 17.61
CA VAL A 137 35.81 18.37 18.17
C VAL A 137 36.06 18.35 19.68
N SER A 138 35.53 17.36 20.41
CA SER A 138 35.79 17.23 21.86
C SER A 138 37.27 16.97 22.19
N GLN A 139 38.01 16.38 21.25
CA GLN A 139 39.46 16.16 21.36
C GLN A 139 40.30 17.37 20.89
N GLY A 140 39.67 18.52 20.68
CA GLY A 140 40.35 19.76 20.26
C GLY A 140 40.51 19.91 18.74
N GLY A 141 39.88 19.05 17.94
CA GLY A 141 39.88 19.18 16.49
C GLY A 141 39.04 20.36 15.98
N ILE A 142 39.53 21.07 14.96
CA ILE A 142 38.83 22.22 14.37
C ILE A 142 37.62 21.73 13.56
N PRO A 143 36.37 22.14 13.88
CA PRO A 143 35.17 21.66 13.19
C PRO A 143 35.17 21.90 11.68
N ILE A 144 34.49 21.04 10.92
CA ILE A 144 34.19 21.31 9.50
C ILE A 144 33.08 22.36 9.41
N TYR A 145 33.34 23.44 8.67
CA TYR A 145 32.43 24.59 8.58
C TYR A 145 31.38 24.49 7.48
N ASN A 146 31.63 23.74 6.40
CA ASN A 146 30.68 23.63 5.29
C ASN A 146 30.67 22.23 4.66
N PRO A 147 29.60 21.43 4.83
CA PRO A 147 28.45 21.71 5.70
C PRO A 147 28.86 21.60 7.18
N THR A 148 28.30 22.45 8.05
CA THR A 148 28.49 22.27 9.49
C THR A 148 27.85 20.96 9.94
N ILE A 149 28.41 20.34 10.98
CA ILE A 149 27.83 19.11 11.55
C ILE A 149 26.41 19.33 12.08
N ALA A 150 26.11 20.53 12.56
CA ALA A 150 24.76 20.92 12.96
C ALA A 150 23.76 20.85 11.79
N ARG A 151 24.15 21.31 10.59
CA ARG A 151 23.30 21.20 9.38
C ARG A 151 23.10 19.75 8.96
N VAL A 152 24.16 18.93 9.01
CA VAL A 152 24.07 17.50 8.72
C VAL A 152 23.10 16.83 9.68
N LYS A 153 23.23 17.11 10.99
CA LYS A 153 22.35 16.58 12.04
C LYS A 153 20.89 16.96 11.82
N VAL A 154 20.58 18.22 11.51
CA VAL A 154 19.19 18.65 11.24
C VAL A 154 18.55 17.83 10.12
N HIS A 155 19.25 17.66 9.00
CA HIS A 155 18.70 16.88 7.88
C HIS A 155 18.63 15.38 8.17
N TYR A 156 19.60 14.85 8.93
CA TYR A 156 19.60 13.48 9.40
C TYR A 156 18.42 13.19 10.34
N ASP A 157 18.18 14.04 11.34
CA ASP A 157 17.08 13.88 12.31
C ASP A 157 15.71 13.94 11.62
N ILE A 158 15.52 14.87 10.67
CA ILE A 158 14.31 14.96 9.84
C ILE A 158 14.10 13.69 9.02
N PHE A 159 15.18 13.16 8.43
CA PHE A 159 15.14 11.89 7.71
C PHE A 159 14.75 10.74 8.63
N LEU A 160 15.41 10.59 9.79
CA LEU A 160 15.21 9.50 10.73
C LEU A 160 13.77 9.45 11.26
N ASP A 161 13.23 10.60 11.67
CA ASP A 161 11.82 10.73 12.09
C ASP A 161 10.86 10.33 10.95
N SER A 162 11.13 10.77 9.72
CA SER A 162 10.31 10.36 8.58
C SER A 162 10.46 8.88 8.19
N TYR A 163 11.62 8.28 8.42
CA TYR A 163 11.90 6.86 8.18
C TYR A 163 11.11 5.98 9.15
N GLU A 164 11.10 6.32 10.43
CA GLU A 164 10.32 5.60 11.45
C GLU A 164 8.82 5.70 11.17
N ARG A 165 8.32 6.89 10.83
CA ARG A 165 6.94 7.07 10.39
C ARG A 165 6.60 6.23 9.17
N GLN A 166 7.48 6.16 8.19
CA GLN A 166 7.26 5.37 6.98
C GLN A 166 7.13 3.87 7.29
N LYS A 167 7.96 3.35 8.20
CA LYS A 167 7.82 1.97 8.70
C LYS A 167 6.51 1.74 9.42
N ALA A 168 6.07 2.70 10.25
CA ALA A 168 4.79 2.61 10.94
C ALA A 168 3.60 2.56 9.96
N TYR A 169 3.60 3.42 8.92
CA TYR A 169 2.57 3.40 7.88
C TYR A 169 2.57 2.09 7.07
N GLN A 170 3.74 1.56 6.74
CA GLN A 170 3.87 0.26 6.07
C GLN A 170 3.27 -0.87 6.92
N ALA A 171 3.62 -0.92 8.21
CA ALA A 171 3.11 -1.93 9.13
C ALA A 171 1.58 -1.86 9.27
N LEU A 172 1.02 -0.65 9.37
CA LEU A 172 -0.42 -0.46 9.46
C LEU A 172 -1.15 -0.86 8.18
N THR A 173 -0.59 -0.50 7.02
CA THR A 173 -1.18 -0.84 5.71
C THR A 173 -1.13 -2.35 5.46
N ASN A 174 -0.04 -3.01 5.84
CA ASN A 174 0.06 -4.47 5.74
C ASN A 174 -0.96 -5.16 6.66
N ARG A 175 -1.11 -4.72 7.90
CA ARG A 175 -2.10 -5.28 8.83
C ARG A 175 -3.54 -5.13 8.33
N SER A 176 -3.90 -3.96 7.83
CA SER A 176 -5.24 -3.73 7.25
C SER A 176 -5.47 -4.53 5.96
N LEU A 177 -4.43 -4.77 5.16
CA LEU A 177 -4.50 -5.63 4.00
C LEU A 177 -4.69 -7.11 4.38
N GLU A 178 -3.99 -7.59 5.42
CA GLU A 178 -4.14 -8.94 5.96
C GLU A 178 -5.55 -9.18 6.50
N GLU A 179 -6.10 -8.22 7.25
CA GLU A 179 -7.48 -8.26 7.73
C GLU A 179 -8.46 -8.36 6.55
N LEU A 180 -8.32 -7.49 5.54
CA LEU A 180 -9.17 -7.53 4.35
C LEU A 180 -9.04 -8.85 3.58
N ALA A 181 -7.81 -9.38 3.45
CA ALA A 181 -7.53 -10.64 2.79
C ALA A 181 -8.22 -11.82 3.51
N SER A 182 -8.22 -11.83 4.85
CA SER A 182 -8.87 -12.86 5.66
C SER A 182 -10.39 -12.94 5.44
N MET A 183 -11.02 -11.85 5.00
CA MET A 183 -12.44 -11.78 4.73
C MET A 183 -12.82 -12.21 3.30
N ARG A 184 -11.85 -12.33 2.37
CA ARG A 184 -12.12 -12.57 0.93
C ARG A 184 -12.79 -13.91 0.68
N ASP A 185 -12.34 -14.97 1.33
CA ASP A 185 -12.92 -16.31 1.17
C ASP A 185 -14.39 -16.31 1.60
N ARG A 186 -14.69 -15.66 2.73
CA ARG A 186 -16.06 -15.53 3.22
C ARG A 186 -16.93 -14.69 2.27
N ALA A 187 -16.37 -13.64 1.68
CA ALA A 187 -17.06 -12.84 0.67
C ALA A 187 -17.40 -13.69 -0.55
N ASP A 188 -16.45 -14.46 -1.06
CA ASP A 188 -16.61 -15.30 -2.24
C ASP A 188 -17.60 -16.44 -2.00
N GLU A 189 -17.63 -17.02 -0.80
CA GLU A 189 -18.65 -17.97 -0.36
C GLU A 189 -20.05 -17.37 -0.39
N LEU A 190 -20.24 -16.20 0.24
CA LEU A 190 -21.55 -15.52 0.30
C LEU A 190 -22.03 -15.12 -1.09
N ILE A 191 -21.15 -14.55 -1.92
CA ILE A 191 -21.47 -14.18 -3.30
C ILE A 191 -21.89 -15.41 -4.10
N ARG A 192 -21.15 -16.52 -3.98
CA ARG A 192 -21.48 -17.77 -4.66
C ARG A 192 -22.84 -18.33 -4.22
N ASP A 193 -23.13 -18.33 -2.93
CA ASP A 193 -24.42 -18.78 -2.38
C ASP A 193 -25.58 -17.93 -2.94
N ILE A 194 -25.45 -16.60 -2.86
CA ILE A 194 -26.42 -15.65 -3.41
C ILE A 194 -26.67 -15.94 -4.89
N TRP A 195 -25.61 -16.02 -5.69
CA TRP A 195 -25.73 -16.21 -7.13
C TRP A 195 -26.40 -17.53 -7.48
N ASN A 196 -26.11 -18.61 -6.74
CA ASN A 196 -26.78 -19.90 -6.94
C ASN A 196 -28.29 -19.81 -6.67
N GLN A 197 -28.70 -19.14 -5.59
CA GLN A 197 -30.11 -18.99 -5.24
C GLN A 197 -30.86 -18.16 -6.30
N VAL A 198 -30.24 -17.08 -6.76
CA VAL A 198 -30.79 -16.21 -7.82
C VAL A 198 -30.95 -16.95 -9.14
N GLU A 199 -29.91 -17.67 -9.59
CA GLU A 199 -29.96 -18.44 -10.84
C GLU A 199 -31.02 -19.54 -10.79
N ASN A 200 -31.18 -20.20 -9.64
CA ASN A 200 -32.20 -21.23 -9.43
C ASN A 200 -33.63 -20.64 -9.47
N LYS A 201 -33.85 -19.47 -8.85
CA LYS A 201 -35.17 -18.80 -8.84
C LYS A 201 -35.65 -18.42 -10.23
N PHE A 202 -34.74 -17.97 -11.10
CA PHE A 202 -35.08 -17.47 -12.44
C PHE A 202 -34.83 -18.48 -13.56
N GLN A 203 -34.54 -19.75 -13.24
CA GLN A 203 -34.16 -20.76 -14.25
C GLN A 203 -35.23 -21.00 -15.32
N GLU A 204 -36.50 -20.87 -14.96
CA GLU A 204 -37.66 -21.11 -15.84
C GLU A 204 -38.12 -19.85 -16.59
N VAL A 205 -37.49 -18.69 -16.33
CA VAL A 205 -37.85 -17.44 -17.00
C VAL A 205 -37.43 -17.50 -18.47
N MET A 206 -38.42 -17.30 -19.35
CA MET A 206 -38.25 -17.15 -20.78
C MET A 206 -38.84 -15.79 -21.21
N PRO A 207 -38.19 -15.07 -22.14
CA PRO A 207 -36.94 -15.38 -22.82
C PRO A 207 -35.69 -15.37 -21.92
N ASN A 208 -34.60 -16.02 -22.37
CA ASN A 208 -33.35 -16.13 -21.58
C ASN A 208 -32.67 -14.77 -21.34
N GLU A 209 -32.96 -13.75 -22.15
CA GLU A 209 -32.45 -12.38 -21.94
C GLU A 209 -33.02 -11.77 -20.65
N ASP A 210 -34.34 -11.89 -20.44
CA ASP A 210 -35.03 -11.45 -19.21
C ASP A 210 -34.48 -12.18 -17.98
N ARG A 211 -34.17 -13.47 -18.11
CA ARG A 211 -33.50 -14.23 -17.03
C ARG A 211 -32.15 -13.60 -16.68
N LEU A 212 -31.31 -13.31 -17.68
CA LEU A 212 -29.99 -12.75 -17.45
C LEU A 212 -30.06 -11.34 -16.87
N GLU A 213 -31.02 -10.52 -17.30
CA GLU A 213 -31.26 -9.19 -16.75
C GLU A 213 -31.69 -9.26 -15.28
N LYS A 214 -32.68 -10.11 -14.95
CA LYS A 214 -33.10 -10.36 -13.56
C LYS A 214 -31.96 -10.86 -12.68
N CYS A 215 -31.02 -11.64 -13.24
CA CYS A 215 -29.84 -12.07 -12.50
C CYS A 215 -28.81 -10.93 -12.31
N ARG A 216 -28.57 -10.11 -13.34
CA ARG A 216 -27.64 -8.95 -13.27
C ARG A 216 -28.07 -7.94 -12.21
N ASP A 217 -29.37 -7.80 -12.03
CA ASP A 217 -29.99 -6.98 -10.97
C ASP A 217 -29.54 -7.36 -9.56
N TYR A 218 -29.21 -8.63 -9.31
CA TYR A 218 -28.66 -9.12 -8.03
C TYR A 218 -27.12 -9.11 -8.01
N GLY A 219 -26.47 -8.49 -9.00
CA GLY A 219 -25.02 -8.33 -9.06
C GLY A 219 -24.27 -9.45 -9.80
N LEU A 220 -24.98 -10.34 -10.52
CA LEU A 220 -24.34 -11.38 -11.34
C LEU A 220 -23.67 -10.77 -12.57
N VAL A 221 -22.42 -11.16 -12.82
CA VAL A 221 -21.66 -10.73 -14.01
C VAL A 221 -21.41 -11.93 -14.93
N TYR A 222 -21.93 -11.81 -16.14
CA TYR A 222 -21.88 -12.83 -17.18
C TYR A 222 -20.87 -12.46 -18.26
N TYR A 223 -20.02 -13.42 -18.64
CA TYR A 223 -19.02 -13.30 -19.70
C TYR A 223 -19.36 -14.22 -20.87
N TYR A 224 -19.16 -13.71 -22.08
CA TYR A 224 -19.27 -14.50 -23.30
C TYR A 224 -17.88 -14.93 -23.76
N ARG A 225 -17.74 -16.16 -24.27
CA ARG A 225 -16.48 -16.59 -24.88
C ARG A 225 -16.26 -15.85 -26.20
N SER A 226 -15.00 -15.59 -26.54
CA SER A 226 -14.61 -14.99 -27.82
C SER A 226 -15.16 -15.85 -28.97
N GLY A 227 -16.11 -15.31 -29.73
CA GLY A 227 -16.85 -16.01 -30.80
C GLY A 227 -18.37 -16.07 -30.60
N GLU A 228 -18.88 -15.97 -29.38
CA GLU A 228 -20.35 -15.97 -29.11
C GLU A 228 -20.99 -14.58 -29.29
N LYS A 229 -20.25 -13.48 -29.10
CA LYS A 229 -20.76 -12.10 -29.34
C LYS A 229 -21.19 -11.88 -30.80
N ILE A 230 -20.65 -12.64 -31.75
CA ILE A 230 -20.93 -12.50 -33.18
C ILE A 230 -22.35 -12.99 -33.54
N LYS A 231 -22.95 -13.87 -32.72
CA LYS A 231 -24.30 -14.40 -32.98
C LYS A 231 -25.44 -13.53 -32.46
N LEU A 232 -25.17 -12.61 -31.54
CA LEU A 232 -26.16 -11.65 -30.98
C LEU A 232 -26.09 -10.27 -31.67
N GLY A 233 -25.07 -10.02 -32.49
CA GLY A 233 -24.83 -8.76 -33.21
C GLY A 233 -25.06 -8.83 -34.72
N LYS A 234 -25.93 -9.74 -35.18
CA LYS A 234 -26.47 -9.73 -36.54
C LYS A 234 -27.97 -10.01 -36.48
N ASN A 235 -28.72 -8.93 -36.36
CA ASN A 235 -29.91 -8.64 -37.16
C ASN A 235 -30.10 -7.13 -37.06
N ASP A 236 -29.92 -6.46 -38.21
CA ASP A 236 -30.44 -5.11 -38.44
C ASP A 236 -31.95 -5.06 -38.20
#